data_AF-A0A7V4G1T7-F1
#
_entry.id   AF-A0A7V4G1T7-F1
#
_cell.length_a   1.000
_cell.length_b   1.000
_cell.length_c   1.000
_cell.angle_alpha   90.00
_cell.angle_beta   90.00
_cell.angle_gamma   90.00
#
_symmetry.space_group_name_H-M   'P 1'
#
loop_
_entity.id
_entity.type
_entity.pdbx_description
1 polymer ?
#
loop_
_entity_poly.entity_id
_entity_poly.type
_entity_poly.pdbx_seq_one_letter_code
_entity_poly.pdbx_strand_id
1 'polypeptide(L)'
;PSGMKVKCQQERTQGLNRYLARKLLAEKIETERLGFKSQKQQEAERIRRQKRRRSRRAKNRMLADKHAQAQKKSLRASVSDDE
;
A
#
# COMPACT_ATOMS: atom_id res chain seq x y z
N PRO A 1 0.14 37.06 -2.20
CA PRO A 1 0.42 35.77 -1.51
C PRO A 1 -0.32 34.60 -2.20
N SER A 2 0.24 33.38 -2.21
CA SER A 2 -0.30 32.21 -2.95
C SER A 2 -1.64 31.65 -2.43
N GLY A 3 -2.23 32.24 -1.39
CA GLY A 3 -3.53 31.83 -0.81
C GLY A 3 -3.50 30.52 -0.02
N MET A 4 -2.41 29.75 -0.05
CA MET A 4 -2.31 28.43 0.57
C MET A 4 -2.19 28.50 2.10
N LYS A 5 -3.00 27.69 2.80
CA LYS A 5 -3.03 27.60 4.26
C LYS A 5 -2.59 26.20 4.73
N VAL A 6 -1.84 26.13 5.83
CA VAL A 6 -1.38 24.87 6.46
C VAL A 6 -1.67 24.94 7.96
N LYS A 7 -2.27 23.87 8.51
CA LYS A 7 -2.41 23.65 9.95
C LYS A 7 -1.32 22.67 10.39
N CYS A 8 -0.60 22.98 11.45
CA CYS A 8 0.43 22.12 12.06
C CYS A 8 0.15 21.98 13.55
N GLN A 9 -0.02 20.74 14.02
CA GLN A 9 -0.24 20.37 15.42
C GLN A 9 0.57 19.11 15.71
N GLN A 10 1.90 19.23 15.67
CA GLN A 10 2.80 18.09 15.88
C GLN A 10 3.45 18.13 17.26
N GLU A 11 3.82 19.33 17.71
CA GLU A 11 4.66 19.51 18.88
C GLU A 11 3.95 20.30 19.99
N ARG A 12 4.47 20.20 21.21
CA ARG A 12 3.89 20.92 22.36
C ARG A 12 4.11 22.43 22.30
N THR A 13 5.20 22.88 21.67
CA THR A 13 5.56 24.30 21.63
C THR A 13 5.11 24.97 20.34
N GLN A 14 4.60 26.20 20.45
CA GLN A 14 4.14 26.98 19.31
C GLN A 14 5.28 27.35 18.36
N GLY A 15 6.47 27.65 18.89
CA GLY A 15 7.64 28.00 18.08
C GLY A 15 8.06 26.88 17.12
N LEU A 16 8.08 25.63 17.61
CA LEU A 16 8.41 24.47 16.81
C LEU A 16 7.31 24.19 15.77
N ASN A 17 6.03 24.27 16.16
CA ASN A 17 4.93 24.17 15.21
C ASN A 17 4.96 25.25 14.13
N ARG A 18 5.38 26.49 14.44
CA ARG A 18 5.56 27.56 13.43
C ARG A 18 6.68 27.23 12.44
N TYR A 19 7.81 26.72 12.93
CA TYR A 19 8.91 26.29 12.08
C TYR A 19 8.48 25.15 11.14
N LEU A 20 7.85 24.11 11.68
CA LEU A 20 7.34 22.97 10.92
C LEU A 20 6.25 23.39 9.91
N ALA A 21 5.33 24.29 10.29
CA ALA A 21 4.32 24.82 9.39
C ALA A 21 4.93 25.57 8.20
N ARG A 22 5.98 26.37 8.42
CA ARG A 22 6.69 27.07 7.34
C ARG A 22 7.40 26.09 6.41
N LYS A 23 8.07 25.07 6.97
CA LYS A 23 8.69 24.00 6.17
C LYS A 23 7.66 23.27 5.30
N LEU A 24 6.53 22.85 5.88
CA LEU A 24 5.45 22.20 5.15
C LEU A 24 4.83 23.10 4.07
N LEU A 25 4.68 24.39 4.34
CA LEU A 25 4.16 25.35 3.37
C LEU A 25 5.13 25.51 2.19
N ALA A 26 6.43 25.65 2.46
CA ALA A 26 7.46 25.71 1.43
C ALA A 26 7.47 24.45 0.57
N GLU A 27 7.48 23.27 1.20
CA GLU A 27 7.40 21.98 0.48
C GLU A 27 6.15 21.90 -0.40
N LYS A 28 4.98 22.34 0.08
CA LYS A 28 3.75 22.33 -0.74
C LYS A 28 3.88 23.26 -1.95
N ILE A 29 4.39 24.48 -1.76
CA ILE A 29 4.60 25.44 -2.85
C ILE A 29 5.60 24.89 -3.87
N GLU A 30 6.69 24.30 -3.42
CA GLU A 30 7.67 23.64 -4.28
C GLU A 30 7.06 22.46 -5.05
N THR A 31 6.24 21.63 -4.39
CA THR A 31 5.58 20.50 -5.08
C THR A 31 4.59 20.94 -6.15
N GLU A 32 3.91 22.08 -5.96
CA GLU A 32 2.99 22.65 -6.94
C GLU A 32 3.76 23.23 -8.13
N ARG A 33 4.90 23.90 -7.88
CA ARG A 33 5.72 24.53 -8.92
C ARG A 33 6.57 23.56 -9.73
N LEU A 34 7.19 22.57 -9.08
CA LEU A 34 8.20 21.68 -9.67
C LEU A 34 7.65 20.32 -10.12
N GLY A 35 6.38 20.02 -9.88
CA GLY A 35 5.78 18.75 -10.32
C GLY A 35 6.31 17.49 -9.61
N PHE A 36 7.08 17.64 -8.53
CA PHE A 36 7.72 16.55 -7.76
C PHE A 36 6.73 15.51 -7.18
N LYS A 37 5.42 15.82 -7.22
CA LYS A 37 4.36 14.86 -6.97
C LYS A 37 4.52 13.59 -7.79
N SER A 38 5.01 13.68 -9.04
CA SER A 38 5.17 12.53 -9.91
C SER A 38 6.11 11.47 -9.32
N GLN A 39 7.29 11.84 -8.80
CA GLN A 39 8.24 10.86 -8.27
C GLN A 39 7.74 10.19 -6.97
N LYS A 40 7.29 10.97 -5.99
CA LYS A 40 6.73 10.42 -4.73
C LYS A 40 5.48 9.57 -4.98
N GLN A 41 4.62 9.98 -5.93
CA GLN A 41 3.45 9.19 -6.33
C GLN A 41 3.86 7.91 -7.05
N GLN A 42 4.83 7.95 -7.97
CA GLN A 42 5.37 6.77 -8.65
C GLN A 42 5.97 5.77 -7.66
N GLU A 43 6.73 6.23 -6.66
CA GLU A 43 7.27 5.36 -5.62
C GLU A 43 6.18 4.71 -4.77
N ALA A 44 5.20 5.51 -4.31
CA ALA A 44 4.06 5.00 -3.55
C ALA A 44 3.25 3.99 -4.38
N GLU A 45 3.04 4.27 -5.66
CA GLU A 45 2.35 3.38 -6.58
C GLU A 45 3.16 2.11 -6.85
N ARG A 46 4.47 2.20 -7.02
CA ARG A 46 5.39 1.06 -7.13
C ARG A 46 5.24 0.14 -5.90
N ILE A 47 5.26 0.71 -4.69
CA ILE A 47 5.07 -0.05 -3.45
C ILE A 47 3.69 -0.70 -3.42
N ARG A 48 2.62 0.02 -3.79
CA ARG A 48 1.26 -0.54 -3.86
C ARG A 48 1.16 -1.69 -4.87
N ARG A 49 1.75 -1.54 -6.06
CA ARG A 49 1.81 -2.59 -7.11
C ARG A 49 2.56 -3.82 -6.61
N GLN A 50 3.70 -3.63 -5.93
CA GLN A 50 4.44 -4.74 -5.31
C GLN A 50 3.61 -5.46 -4.23
N LYS A 51 2.96 -4.73 -3.33
CA LYS A 51 2.10 -5.31 -2.27
C LYS A 51 0.92 -6.09 -2.88
N ARG A 52 0.24 -5.53 -3.88
CA ARG A 52 -0.85 -6.19 -4.62
C ARG A 52 -0.37 -7.52 -5.24
N ARG A 53 0.83 -7.52 -5.86
CA ARG A 53 1.43 -8.74 -6.44
C ARG A 53 1.71 -9.81 -5.38
N ARG A 54 2.25 -9.42 -4.21
CA ARG A 54 2.54 -10.36 -3.11
C ARG A 54 1.26 -10.98 -2.55
N SER A 55 0.23 -10.16 -2.30
CA SER A 55 -1.09 -10.63 -1.85
C SER A 55 -1.71 -11.61 -2.85
N ARG A 56 -1.69 -11.29 -4.15
CA ARG A 56 -2.17 -12.20 -5.20
C ARG A 56 -1.42 -13.53 -5.19
N ARG A 57 -0.08 -13.51 -5.11
CA ARG A 57 0.73 -14.74 -5.06
C ARG A 57 0.42 -15.59 -3.83
N ALA A 58 0.23 -14.98 -2.66
CA ALA A 58 -0.15 -15.69 -1.44
C ALA A 58 -1.52 -16.37 -1.59
N LYS A 59 -2.51 -15.65 -2.15
CA LYS A 59 -3.84 -16.23 -2.44
C LYS A 59 -3.74 -17.41 -3.41
N ASN A 60 -2.98 -17.26 -4.49
CA ASN A 60 -2.83 -18.34 -5.48
C ASN A 60 -2.15 -19.57 -4.88
N ARG A 61 -1.14 -19.40 -4.03
CA ARG A 61 -0.49 -20.52 -3.32
C ARG A 61 -1.49 -21.26 -2.44
N MET A 62 -2.24 -20.52 -1.62
CA MET A 62 -3.28 -21.11 -0.77
C MET A 62 -4.31 -21.90 -1.58
N LEU A 63 -4.77 -21.37 -2.72
CA LEU A 63 -5.71 -22.09 -3.58
C LEU A 63 -5.09 -23.36 -4.17
N ALA A 64 -3.84 -23.29 -4.65
CA ALA A 64 -3.12 -24.45 -5.17
C ALA A 64 -2.98 -25.55 -4.10
N ASP A 65 -2.62 -25.19 -2.88
CA ASP A 65 -2.49 -26.13 -1.75
C ASP A 65 -3.83 -26.80 -1.43
N LYS A 66 -4.93 -26.02 -1.45
CA LYS A 66 -6.29 -26.56 -1.28
C LYS A 66 -6.67 -27.55 -2.38
N HIS A 67 -6.37 -27.23 -3.64
CA HIS A 67 -6.64 -28.12 -4.78
C HIS A 67 -5.84 -29.43 -4.66
N ALA A 68 -4.55 -29.34 -4.34
CA ALA A 68 -3.70 -30.51 -4.14
C ALA A 68 -4.22 -31.40 -3.00
N GLN A 69 -4.64 -30.80 -1.88
CA GLN A 69 -5.20 -31.55 -0.76
C GLN A 69 -6.55 -32.20 -1.10
N ALA A 70 -7.41 -31.52 -1.88
CA ALA A 70 -8.67 -32.08 -2.34
C ALA A 70 -8.44 -33.28 -3.28
N GLN A 71 -7.55 -33.17 -4.25
CA GLN A 71 -7.16 -34.26 -5.14
C GLN A 71 -6.58 -35.46 -4.37
N LYS A 72 -5.71 -35.19 -3.39
CA LYS A 72 -5.17 -36.23 -2.52
C LYS A 72 -6.26 -36.96 -1.72
N LYS A 73 -7.29 -36.25 -1.27
CA LYS A 73 -8.43 -36.82 -0.56
C LYS A 73 -9.35 -37.62 -1.48
N SER A 74 -9.64 -37.15 -2.68
CA SER A 74 -10.45 -37.90 -3.65
C SER A 74 -9.80 -39.22 -4.04
N LEU A 75 -8.47 -39.23 -4.22
CA LEU A 75 -7.72 -40.45 -4.50
C LEU A 75 -7.67 -41.45 -3.32
N ARG A 76 -8.02 -41.00 -2.11
CA ARG A 76 -8.11 -41.84 -0.90
C ARG A 76 -9.54 -42.24 -0.55
N ALA A 77 -10.53 -41.76 -1.31
CA ALA A 77 -11.90 -42.18 -1.10
C ALA A 77 -11.99 -43.69 -1.33
N SER A 78 -12.86 -44.35 -0.57
CA SER A 78 -13.15 -45.76 -0.80
C SER A 78 -13.65 -45.91 -2.25
N VAL A 79 -13.06 -46.85 -2.98
CA VAL A 79 -13.61 -47.25 -4.27
C VAL A 79 -14.96 -47.90 -3.95
N SER A 80 -16.05 -47.33 -4.46
CA SER A 80 -17.33 -48.04 -4.48
C SER A 80 -17.19 -49.13 -5.52
N ASP A 81 -17.26 -50.39 -5.10
CA ASP A 81 -17.52 -51.49 -6.03
C ASP A 81 -18.93 -51.30 -6.56
N ASP A 82 -19.05 -50.82 -7.80
CA ASP A 82 -20.31 -50.85 -8.55
C ASP A 82 -20.51 -52.30 -9.01
N GLU A 83 -21.55 -52.96 -8.50
CA GLU A 83 -22.11 -54.21 -9.06
C GLU A 83 -22.65 -54.00 -10.49
#